data_AF-A0A6G0ST39-F1
#
_entry.id   AF-A0A6G0ST39-F1
#
_cell.length_a   1.000
_cell.length_b   1.000
_cell.length_c   1.000
_cell.angle_alpha   90.00
_cell.angle_beta   90.00
_cell.angle_gamma   90.00
#
_symmetry.space_group_name_H-M   'P 1'
#
loop_
_entity.id
_entity.type
_entity.pdbx_description
1 polymer ?
#
loop_
_entity_poly.entity_id
_entity_poly.type
_entity_poly.pdbx_seq_one_letter_code
_entity_poly.pdbx_strand_id
1 'polypeptide(L)'
;MPPDKHVALSNNGYSYLFEQIRLEMYGIEIDSTRVLGITSSLKGYLSGTPDNYNCYENSGWNFKNATQSANDKGEFSACIPLKYWLGFFEDYRKILVNSRLELILTRSHSDLNALRLKSGINTTTAKVSLNKIVWKVPHITVDDGERLKLLKLVEKEKSLFILFRSFETFEYPELGTAK
;
A
#
# COMPACT_ATOMS: atom_id res chain seq x y z
N MET A 1 11.26 -27.92 -20.09
CA MET A 1 9.98 -27.20 -20.12
C MET A 1 9.83 -26.54 -18.76
N PRO A 2 9.77 -25.20 -18.65
CA PRO A 2 9.61 -24.57 -17.35
C PRO A 2 8.23 -24.96 -16.79
N PRO A 3 8.10 -25.19 -15.47
CA PRO A 3 6.86 -25.65 -14.87
C PRO A 3 5.73 -24.66 -15.19
N ASP A 4 4.63 -25.17 -15.73
CA ASP A 4 3.44 -24.37 -16.02
C ASP A 4 2.94 -23.73 -14.72
N LYS A 5 3.26 -22.45 -14.51
CA LYS A 5 2.71 -21.66 -13.41
C LYS A 5 1.21 -21.53 -13.61
N HIS A 6 0.45 -22.35 -12.90
CA HIS A 6 -1.02 -22.37 -12.92
C HIS A 6 -1.66 -21.16 -12.20
N VAL A 7 -0.86 -20.41 -11.43
CA VAL A 7 -1.28 -19.24 -10.64
C VAL A 7 -0.28 -18.11 -10.85
N ALA A 8 -0.78 -16.90 -11.04
CA ALA A 8 0.02 -15.66 -11.09
C ALA A 8 -0.57 -14.63 -10.14
N LEU A 9 0.19 -13.58 -9.78
CA LEU A 9 -0.37 -12.45 -9.05
C LEU A 9 -1.33 -11.66 -9.95
N SER A 10 -2.44 -11.21 -9.39
CA SER A 10 -3.35 -10.29 -10.07
C SER A 10 -2.71 -8.91 -10.22
N ASN A 11 -3.29 -8.06 -11.08
CA ASN A 11 -2.84 -6.67 -11.17
C ASN A 11 -3.08 -5.98 -9.81
N ASN A 12 -2.07 -5.26 -9.30
CA ASN A 12 -2.09 -4.67 -7.95
C ASN A 12 -2.30 -5.74 -6.83
N GLY A 13 -1.92 -6.99 -7.09
CA GLY A 13 -2.23 -8.14 -6.23
C GLY A 13 -1.71 -8.01 -4.80
N TYR A 14 -0.59 -7.32 -4.59
CA TYR A 14 -0.06 -7.09 -3.23
C TYR A 14 -1.00 -6.28 -2.35
N SER A 15 -1.73 -5.31 -2.91
CA SER A 15 -2.70 -4.52 -2.17
C SER A 15 -3.92 -5.35 -1.76
N TYR A 16 -4.30 -6.35 -2.55
CA TYR A 16 -5.40 -7.28 -2.25
C TYR A 16 -5.07 -8.29 -1.14
N LEU A 17 -3.81 -8.41 -0.73
CA LEU A 17 -3.44 -9.23 0.43
C LEU A 17 -3.93 -8.60 1.74
N PHE A 18 -4.18 -7.30 1.77
CA PHE A 18 -4.58 -6.59 2.97
C PHE A 18 -5.99 -6.03 2.81
N GLU A 19 -6.78 -6.14 3.87
CA GLU A 19 -8.11 -5.55 3.94
C GLU A 19 -8.03 -4.07 4.28
N GLN A 20 -7.16 -3.71 5.22
CA GLN A 20 -7.02 -2.36 5.73
C GLN A 20 -5.56 -2.02 5.99
N ILE A 21 -5.23 -0.75 5.77
CA ILE A 21 -4.03 -0.09 6.28
C ILE A 21 -4.45 1.08 7.17
N ARG A 22 -3.75 1.26 8.30
CA ARG A 22 -3.91 2.41 9.18
C ARG A 22 -2.55 2.98 9.56
N LEU A 23 -2.46 4.29 9.58
CA LEU A 23 -1.33 5.05 10.11
C LEU A 23 -1.76 5.72 11.41
N GLU A 24 -1.08 5.37 12.49
CA GLU A 24 -1.26 5.98 13.79
C GLU A 24 -0.03 6.81 14.17
N MET A 25 -0.27 7.94 14.83
CA MET A 25 0.78 8.76 15.44
C MET A 25 0.42 9.01 16.90
N TYR A 26 1.31 8.63 17.81
CA TYR A 26 1.05 8.65 19.25
C TYR A 26 -0.26 7.93 19.64
N GLY A 27 -0.62 6.85 18.93
CA GLY A 27 -1.85 6.07 19.16
C GLY A 27 -3.13 6.72 18.63
N ILE A 28 -3.03 7.81 17.87
CA ILE A 28 -4.18 8.45 17.20
C ILE A 28 -4.12 8.11 15.71
N GLU A 29 -5.21 7.58 15.16
CA GLU A 29 -5.34 7.33 13.73
C GLU A 29 -5.31 8.65 12.97
N ILE A 30 -4.38 8.77 12.02
CA ILE A 30 -4.25 9.93 11.13
C ILE A 30 -4.82 9.63 9.76
N ASP A 31 -4.57 8.43 9.25
CA ASP A 31 -4.98 8.04 7.92
C ASP A 31 -5.30 6.56 7.88
N SER A 32 -6.42 6.21 7.25
CA SER A 32 -6.77 4.82 7.00
C SER A 32 -7.42 4.61 5.64
N THR A 33 -7.16 3.44 5.09
CA THR A 33 -7.80 2.99 3.85
C THR A 33 -8.33 1.59 4.06
N ARG A 34 -9.65 1.42 3.90
CA ARG A 34 -10.33 0.13 3.89
C ARG A 34 -10.50 -0.38 2.47
N VAL A 35 -10.71 -1.70 2.37
CA VAL A 35 -10.83 -2.43 1.10
C VAL A 35 -9.65 -2.09 0.19
N LEU A 36 -8.44 -2.20 0.75
CA LEU A 36 -7.22 -1.60 0.21
C LEU A 36 -6.97 -1.98 -1.24
N GLY A 37 -7.17 -3.25 -1.61
CA GLY A 37 -7.01 -3.72 -2.98
C GLY A 37 -7.87 -2.97 -4.00
N ILE A 38 -9.15 -2.72 -3.70
CA ILE A 38 -10.05 -2.00 -4.60
C ILE A 38 -9.71 -0.51 -4.62
N THR A 39 -9.59 0.11 -3.45
CA THR A 39 -9.34 1.55 -3.32
C THR A 39 -8.03 1.97 -3.98
N SER A 40 -6.94 1.23 -3.74
CA SER A 40 -5.64 1.49 -4.37
C SER A 40 -5.65 1.20 -5.87
N SER A 41 -6.44 0.22 -6.34
CA SER A 41 -6.61 -0.03 -7.78
C SER A 41 -7.34 1.13 -8.45
N LEU A 42 -8.46 1.60 -7.87
CA LEU A 42 -9.19 2.76 -8.40
C LEU A 42 -8.29 4.00 -8.45
N LYS A 43 -7.57 4.27 -7.36
CA LYS A 43 -6.59 5.37 -7.30
C LYS A 43 -5.51 5.21 -8.36
N GLY A 44 -4.92 4.02 -8.49
CA GLY A 44 -3.84 3.77 -9.45
C GLY A 44 -4.27 3.91 -10.90
N TYR A 45 -5.49 3.49 -11.26
CA TYR A 45 -6.03 3.69 -12.60
C TYR A 45 -6.31 5.17 -12.92
N LEU A 46 -6.80 5.94 -11.94
CA LEU A 46 -7.15 7.36 -12.14
C LEU A 46 -5.95 8.31 -12.06
N SER A 47 -4.95 7.99 -11.24
CA SER A 47 -3.78 8.85 -10.97
C SER A 47 -2.49 8.35 -11.61
N GLY A 48 -2.53 7.20 -12.29
CA GLY A 48 -1.38 6.61 -12.96
C GLY A 48 -0.85 7.51 -14.08
N THR A 49 0.39 7.98 -13.95
CA THR A 49 1.09 8.70 -15.03
C THR A 49 2.23 7.84 -15.60
N PRO A 50 2.58 8.00 -16.90
CA PRO A 50 3.70 7.29 -17.50
C PRO A 50 5.03 7.50 -16.75
N ASP A 51 5.22 8.68 -16.13
CA ASP A 51 6.44 8.99 -15.35
C ASP A 51 6.64 8.05 -14.15
N ASN A 52 5.56 7.46 -13.64
CA ASN A 52 5.60 6.55 -12.50
C ASN A 52 5.54 5.08 -12.92
N TYR A 53 5.67 4.75 -14.21
CA TYR A 53 5.51 3.39 -14.74
C TYR A 53 6.30 2.35 -13.95
N ASN A 54 7.60 2.56 -13.77
CA ASN A 54 8.49 1.64 -13.05
C ASN A 54 8.10 1.49 -11.57
N CYS A 55 7.61 2.57 -10.94
CA CYS A 55 7.17 2.53 -9.54
C CYS A 55 5.90 1.68 -9.38
N TYR A 56 4.95 1.82 -10.31
CA TYR A 56 3.75 0.99 -10.33
C TYR A 56 4.09 -0.48 -10.61
N GLU A 57 4.98 -0.76 -11.56
CA GLU A 57 5.42 -2.13 -11.88
C GLU A 57 6.07 -2.83 -10.67
N ASN A 58 6.97 -2.13 -9.97
CA ASN A 58 7.56 -2.58 -8.70
C ASN A 58 6.54 -2.77 -7.56
N SER A 59 5.40 -2.10 -7.67
CA SER A 59 4.27 -2.20 -6.72
C SER A 59 3.26 -3.27 -7.12
N GLY A 60 3.57 -4.12 -8.11
CA GLY A 60 2.71 -5.23 -8.53
C GLY A 60 1.69 -4.87 -9.62
N TRP A 61 1.89 -3.76 -10.32
CA TRP A 61 1.08 -3.44 -11.49
C TRP A 61 1.63 -4.08 -12.75
N ASN A 62 0.75 -4.71 -13.52
CA ASN A 62 1.09 -5.36 -14.77
C ASN A 62 0.63 -4.50 -15.94
N PHE A 63 1.56 -3.89 -16.65
CA PHE A 63 1.29 -3.12 -17.87
C PHE A 63 1.59 -3.95 -19.13
N LYS A 64 1.55 -3.32 -20.32
CA LYS A 64 1.62 -4.00 -21.63
C LYS A 64 2.83 -4.93 -21.82
N ASN A 65 3.94 -4.68 -21.12
CA ASN A 65 5.15 -5.51 -21.19
C ASN A 65 5.26 -6.59 -20.09
N ALA A 66 4.17 -6.83 -19.35
CA ALA A 66 3.90 -7.99 -18.48
C ALA A 66 5.14 -8.65 -17.85
N THR A 67 5.94 -7.89 -17.09
CA THR A 67 6.95 -8.49 -16.22
C THR A 67 6.24 -9.23 -15.11
N GLN A 68 6.34 -10.54 -15.10
CA GLN A 68 5.77 -11.37 -14.06
C GLN A 68 6.49 -11.05 -12.74
N SER A 69 5.79 -10.52 -11.74
CA SER A 69 6.41 -10.10 -10.47
C SER A 69 6.95 -11.26 -9.62
N ALA A 70 6.72 -12.50 -10.03
CA ALA A 70 7.15 -13.71 -9.33
C ALA A 70 8.12 -14.55 -10.20
N ASN A 71 9.16 -15.07 -9.55
CA ASN A 71 10.17 -15.93 -10.17
C ASN A 71 9.61 -17.32 -10.53
N ASP A 72 10.45 -18.19 -11.10
CA ASP A 72 10.05 -19.56 -11.52
C ASP A 72 9.58 -20.48 -10.40
N LYS A 73 9.92 -20.12 -9.15
CA LYS A 73 9.48 -20.83 -7.94
C LYS A 73 8.21 -20.22 -7.32
N GLY A 74 7.69 -19.13 -7.88
CA GLY A 74 6.54 -18.41 -7.33
C GLY A 74 6.89 -17.46 -6.17
N GLU A 75 8.18 -17.23 -5.94
CA GLU A 75 8.65 -16.26 -4.94
C GLU A 75 8.62 -14.86 -5.53
N PHE A 76 8.33 -13.86 -4.71
CA PHE A 76 8.24 -12.47 -5.14
C PHE A 76 8.84 -11.53 -4.09
N SER A 77 9.20 -10.33 -4.54
CA SER A 77 9.57 -9.20 -3.69
C SER A 77 9.00 -7.94 -4.32
N ALA A 78 8.48 -7.04 -3.49
CA ALA A 78 7.84 -5.83 -3.93
C ALA A 78 8.26 -4.64 -3.07
N CYS A 79 8.22 -3.45 -3.66
CA CYS A 79 8.39 -2.20 -2.94
C CYS A 79 7.24 -1.28 -3.30
N ILE A 80 6.37 -1.00 -2.33
CA ILE A 80 5.14 -0.24 -2.54
C ILE A 80 5.31 1.13 -1.86
N PRO A 81 5.40 2.22 -2.64
CA PRO A 81 5.31 3.57 -2.10
C PRO A 81 3.99 3.78 -1.34
N LEU A 82 4.08 4.19 -0.06
CA LEU A 82 2.89 4.33 0.80
C LEU A 82 1.89 5.39 0.30
N LYS A 83 2.31 6.32 -0.57
CA LYS A 83 1.41 7.26 -1.27
C LYS A 83 0.31 6.58 -2.08
N TYR A 84 0.51 5.33 -2.50
CA TYR A 84 -0.49 4.54 -3.21
C TYR A 84 -1.56 3.96 -2.29
N TRP A 85 -1.28 3.89 -0.98
CA TRP A 85 -2.15 3.28 0.02
C TRP A 85 -2.78 4.30 0.96
N LEU A 86 -2.09 5.40 1.25
CA LEU A 86 -2.47 6.41 2.23
C LEU A 86 -2.26 7.81 1.64
N GLY A 87 -3.22 8.71 1.87
CA GLY A 87 -3.17 10.11 1.43
C GLY A 87 -2.14 10.95 2.20
N PHE A 88 -1.87 10.61 3.47
CA PHE A 88 -0.88 11.28 4.30
C PHE A 88 0.50 11.33 3.61
N PHE A 89 0.91 10.24 2.97
CA PHE A 89 2.20 10.16 2.27
C PHE A 89 2.19 10.79 0.88
N GLU A 90 1.07 11.31 0.41
CA GLU A 90 0.94 11.99 -0.88
C GLU A 90 1.15 13.51 -0.75
N ASP A 91 0.58 14.13 0.29
CA ASP A 91 0.50 15.58 0.43
C ASP A 91 1.18 16.15 1.68
N TYR A 92 1.47 15.33 2.71
CA TYR A 92 2.07 15.83 3.94
C TYR A 92 3.56 16.08 3.77
N ARG A 93 3.93 17.36 3.63
CA ARG A 93 5.30 17.81 3.35
C ARG A 93 6.03 18.41 4.56
N LYS A 94 5.47 18.27 5.77
CA LYS A 94 6.07 18.83 6.99
C LYS A 94 6.94 17.78 7.69
N ILE A 95 7.98 18.25 8.37
CA ILE A 95 8.89 17.39 9.14
C ILE A 95 8.20 17.01 10.45
N LEU A 96 8.25 15.71 10.76
CA LEU A 96 7.85 15.16 12.04
C LEU A 96 9.09 15.02 12.92
N VAL A 97 9.06 15.62 14.11
CA VAL A 97 10.17 15.58 15.06
C VAL A 97 9.77 14.73 16.25
N ASN A 98 10.58 13.71 16.56
CA ASN A 98 10.36 12.80 17.68
C ASN A 98 8.95 12.15 17.70
N SER A 99 8.39 11.90 16.52
CA SER A 99 7.05 11.35 16.36
C SER A 99 7.08 9.82 16.38
N ARG A 100 6.25 9.23 17.25
CA ARG A 100 6.00 7.78 17.23
C ARG A 100 4.97 7.50 16.16
N LEU A 101 5.41 6.84 15.09
CA LEU A 101 4.55 6.38 13.99
C LEU A 101 4.35 4.87 14.07
N GLU A 102 3.13 4.43 13.83
CA GLU A 102 2.76 3.02 13.78
C GLU A 102 1.98 2.75 12.50
N LEU A 103 2.46 1.78 11.71
CA LEU A 103 1.78 1.33 10.50
C LEU A 103 1.15 -0.03 10.76
N ILE A 104 -0.17 -0.09 10.68
CA ILE A 104 -0.94 -1.29 10.98
C ILE A 104 -1.53 -1.80 9.67
N LEU A 105 -1.25 -3.08 9.37
CA LEU A 105 -1.79 -3.78 8.21
C LEU A 105 -2.69 -4.92 8.68
N THR A 106 -3.96 -4.88 8.29
CA THR A 106 -4.91 -5.95 8.53
C THR A 106 -4.93 -6.89 7.33
N ARG A 107 -4.61 -8.17 7.55
CA ARG A 107 -4.59 -9.18 6.49
C ARG A 107 -6.01 -9.46 5.99
N SER A 108 -6.21 -9.50 4.68
CA SER A 108 -7.47 -9.94 4.07
C SER A 108 -7.79 -11.38 4.47
N HIS A 109 -9.07 -11.68 4.66
CA HIS A 109 -9.54 -13.04 4.97
C HIS A 109 -9.27 -14.04 3.82
N SER A 110 -9.15 -13.56 2.58
CA SER A 110 -8.94 -14.38 1.39
C SER A 110 -7.90 -13.79 0.45
N ASP A 111 -7.16 -14.68 -0.21
CA ASP A 111 -6.05 -14.36 -1.12
C ASP A 111 -6.46 -14.45 -2.58
N LEU A 112 -7.69 -14.90 -2.84
CA LEU A 112 -8.17 -15.16 -4.19
C LEU A 112 -8.13 -13.90 -5.06
N ASN A 113 -8.42 -12.73 -4.49
CA ASN A 113 -8.36 -11.46 -5.21
C ASN A 113 -6.93 -11.00 -5.54
N ALA A 114 -5.93 -11.48 -4.80
CA ALA A 114 -4.52 -11.20 -5.06
C ALA A 114 -3.94 -12.10 -6.16
N LEU A 115 -4.70 -13.12 -6.60
CA LEU A 115 -4.23 -14.16 -7.50
C LEU A 115 -5.09 -14.23 -8.76
N ARG A 116 -4.44 -14.57 -9.87
CA ARG A 116 -5.06 -14.84 -11.17
C ARG A 116 -4.76 -16.29 -11.54
N LEU A 117 -5.82 -17.07 -11.73
CA LEU A 117 -5.73 -18.43 -12.24
C LEU A 117 -5.62 -18.41 -13.77
N LYS A 118 -4.79 -19.28 -14.35
CA LYS A 118 -4.77 -19.50 -15.80
C LYS A 118 -6.02 -20.31 -16.21
N SER A 119 -6.49 -20.07 -17.43
CA SER A 119 -7.73 -20.66 -17.97
C SER A 119 -7.76 -22.19 -17.84
N GLY A 120 -8.88 -22.74 -17.34
CA GLY A 120 -9.09 -24.18 -17.18
C GLY A 120 -8.84 -24.74 -15.77
N ILE A 121 -8.47 -23.90 -14.79
CA ILE A 121 -8.18 -24.34 -13.42
C ILE A 121 -9.06 -23.58 -12.43
N ASN A 122 -9.97 -24.30 -11.78
CA ASN A 122 -10.80 -23.81 -10.69
C ASN A 122 -10.19 -24.27 -9.36
N THR A 123 -9.19 -23.53 -8.86
CA THR A 123 -8.70 -23.75 -7.50
C THR A 123 -9.35 -22.72 -6.57
N THR A 124 -10.23 -23.19 -5.70
CA THR A 124 -10.86 -22.38 -4.64
C THR A 124 -9.92 -22.11 -3.46
N THR A 125 -8.72 -22.65 -3.48
CA THR A 125 -7.76 -22.68 -2.36
C THR A 125 -6.34 -22.37 -2.84
N ALA A 126 -6.12 -21.13 -3.27
CA ALA A 126 -4.78 -20.61 -3.47
C ALA A 126 -4.43 -19.66 -2.30
N LYS A 127 -3.21 -19.78 -1.75
CA LYS A 127 -2.77 -19.06 -0.56
C LYS A 127 -1.40 -18.41 -0.79
N VAL A 128 -1.23 -17.20 -0.28
CA VAL A 128 0.00 -16.42 -0.32
C VAL A 128 0.58 -16.32 1.08
N SER A 129 1.81 -16.79 1.23
CA SER A 129 2.60 -16.66 2.46
C SER A 129 3.52 -15.46 2.38
N LEU A 130 3.47 -14.59 3.41
CA LEU A 130 4.34 -13.43 3.53
C LEU A 130 5.42 -13.72 4.56
N ASN A 131 6.67 -13.80 4.11
CA ASN A 131 7.78 -14.15 5.00
C ASN A 131 8.30 -12.93 5.77
N LYS A 132 8.29 -11.75 5.14
CA LYS A 132 8.85 -10.53 5.69
C LYS A 132 8.12 -9.31 5.14
N ILE A 133 7.71 -8.43 6.05
CA ILE A 133 7.15 -7.11 5.72
C ILE A 133 8.04 -6.08 6.42
N VAL A 134 8.51 -5.10 5.67
CA VAL A 134 9.31 -3.98 6.19
C VAL A 134 8.78 -2.70 5.59
N TRP A 135 8.47 -1.73 6.44
CA TRP A 135 8.28 -0.35 6.04
C TRP A 135 9.60 0.43 6.15
N LYS A 136 9.82 1.36 5.22
CA LYS A 136 11.00 2.22 5.19
C LYS A 136 10.54 3.66 5.36
N VAL A 137 10.96 4.29 6.44
CA VAL A 137 10.67 5.71 6.72
C VAL A 137 11.97 6.49 6.55
N PRO A 138 12.01 7.52 5.68
CA PRO A 138 13.21 8.34 5.51
C PRO A 138 13.47 9.15 6.79
N HIS A 139 14.67 9.00 7.34
CA HIS A 139 15.15 9.79 8.47
C HIS A 139 16.14 10.84 7.97
N ILE A 140 15.89 12.11 8.27
CA ILE A 140 16.73 13.22 7.84
C ILE A 140 17.57 13.69 9.02
N THR A 141 18.89 13.62 8.88
CA THR A 141 19.84 14.25 9.82
C THR A 141 20.22 15.62 9.30
N VAL A 142 20.09 16.64 10.15
CA VAL A 142 20.43 18.03 9.82
C VAL A 142 21.70 18.46 10.56
N ASP A 143 22.43 19.42 9.98
CA ASP A 143 23.54 20.10 10.64
C ASP A 143 23.10 20.80 11.92
N ASP A 144 24.03 21.02 12.86
CA ASP A 144 23.73 21.60 14.17
C ASP A 144 23.09 22.99 14.07
N GLY A 145 23.46 23.80 13.07
CA GLY A 145 22.86 25.11 12.85
C GLY A 145 21.37 25.03 12.50
N GLU A 146 20.99 24.11 11.62
CA GLU A 146 19.59 23.88 11.22
C GLU A 146 18.81 23.12 12.30
N ARG A 147 19.47 22.18 12.98
CA ARG A 147 18.92 21.48 14.13
C ARG A 147 18.47 22.46 15.21
N LEU A 148 19.30 23.45 15.53
CA LEU A 148 18.97 24.48 16.52
C LEU A 148 17.75 25.31 16.10
N LYS A 149 17.59 25.61 14.81
CA LYS A 149 16.39 26.31 14.29
C LYS A 149 15.13 25.45 14.44
N LEU A 150 15.21 24.15 14.14
CA LEU A 150 14.10 23.23 14.33
C LEU A 150 13.73 23.07 15.81
N LEU A 151 14.72 22.94 16.70
CA LEU A 151 14.48 22.85 18.15
C LEU A 151 13.80 24.11 18.68
N LYS A 152 14.23 25.31 18.24
CA LYS A 152 13.55 26.57 18.58
C LYS A 152 12.10 26.64 18.10
N LEU A 153 11.75 25.94 17.00
CA LEU A 153 10.36 25.85 16.55
C LEU A 153 9.54 24.90 17.42
N VAL A 154 10.16 23.81 17.91
CA VAL A 154 9.54 22.89 18.87
C VAL A 154 9.32 23.58 20.22
N GLU A 155 10.30 24.35 20.72
CA GLU A 155 10.19 25.14 21.95
C GLU A 155 9.08 26.19 21.89
N LYS A 156 8.79 26.72 20.69
CA LYS A 156 7.66 27.64 20.49
C LYS A 156 6.29 26.95 20.49
N GLU A 157 6.25 25.62 20.65
CA GLU A 157 5.04 24.78 20.68
C GLU A 157 4.08 25.07 19.53
N LYS A 158 4.64 25.38 18.35
CA LYS A 158 3.80 25.70 17.20
C LYS A 158 3.07 24.43 16.76
N SER A 159 1.75 24.42 16.93
CA SER A 159 0.93 23.30 16.55
C SER A 159 1.02 23.03 15.04
N LEU A 160 1.23 21.77 14.69
CA LEU A 160 1.15 21.30 13.31
C LEU A 160 -0.21 20.66 13.10
N PHE A 161 -1.04 21.30 12.30
CA PHE A 161 -2.30 20.70 11.90
C PHE A 161 -2.04 19.51 10.96
N ILE A 162 -2.55 18.35 11.35
CA ILE A 162 -2.60 17.14 10.54
C ILE A 162 -4.09 16.80 10.35
N LEU A 163 -4.52 16.78 9.09
CA LEU A 163 -5.88 16.39 8.74
C LEU A 163 -6.04 14.89 8.90
N PHE A 164 -7.07 14.47 9.63
CA PHE A 164 -7.56 13.10 9.62
C PHE A 164 -8.07 12.75 8.22
N ARG A 165 -7.73 11.56 7.75
CA ARG A 165 -8.18 11.02 6.45
C ARG A 165 -8.66 9.59 6.65
N SER A 166 -9.75 9.25 5.98
CA SER A 166 -10.21 7.87 5.92
C SER A 166 -10.88 7.65 4.57
N PHE A 167 -10.42 6.62 3.86
CA PHE A 167 -11.03 6.14 2.64
C PHE A 167 -11.79 4.83 2.92
N GLU A 168 -13.11 4.90 2.79
CA GLU A 168 -14.00 3.76 2.93
C GLU A 168 -14.83 3.57 1.65
N THR A 169 -14.98 2.33 1.21
CA THR A 169 -15.88 1.96 0.11
C THR A 169 -17.15 1.38 0.69
N PHE A 170 -18.30 1.91 0.27
CA PHE A 170 -19.61 1.39 0.63
C PHE A 170 -20.21 0.67 -0.58
N GLU A 171 -20.64 -0.58 -0.38
CA GLU A 171 -21.50 -1.25 -1.34
C GLU A 171 -22.92 -0.71 -1.19
N TYR A 172 -23.58 -0.40 -2.30
CA TYR A 172 -24.96 0.05 -2.26
C TYR A 172 -25.87 -1.11 -1.82
N PRO A 173 -26.61 -0.97 -0.71
CA PRO A 173 -27.42 -2.07 -0.18
C PRO A 173 -28.56 -2.50 -1.11
N GLU A 174 -28.98 -1.63 -2.04
CA GLU A 174 -30.05 -1.90 -3.01
C GLU A 174 -29.56 -2.74 -4.21
N LEU A 175 -28.24 -2.79 -4.45
CA LEU A 175 -27.65 -3.67 -5.43
C LEU A 175 -27.44 -5.04 -4.77
N GLY A 176 -28.54 -5.76 -4.56
CA GLY A 176 -28.54 -7.07 -3.92
C GLY A 176 -27.52 -8.01 -4.55
N THR A 177 -26.88 -8.85 -3.72
CA THR A 177 -26.04 -9.95 -4.18
C THR A 177 -26.90 -10.96 -4.93
N ALA A 178 -27.07 -10.76 -6.24
CA ALA A 178 -27.52 -11.82 -7.13
C ALA A 178 -26.41 -12.90 -7.09
N LYS A 179 -26.62 -13.90 -6.23
CA LYS A 179 -25.84 -15.13 -6.21
C LYS A 179 -26.07 -15.94 -7.47
#